data_AF-A0A256Z4M0-F1
#
_entry.id   AF-A0A256Z4M0-F1
#
_cell.length_a   1.000
_cell.length_b   1.000
_cell.length_c   1.000
_cell.angle_alpha   90.00
_cell.angle_beta   90.00
_cell.angle_gamma   90.00
#
_symmetry.space_group_name_H-M   'P 1'
#
loop_
_entity.id
_entity.type
_entity.pdbx_description
1 polymer ?
#
loop_
_entity_poly.entity_id
_entity_poly.type
_entity_poly.pdbx_seq_one_letter_code
_entity_poly.pdbx_strand_id
1 'polypeptide(L)' 'VDLRYLAKITEGATGADIKAICTEAGYNALRANRLRVTQKDFINAINKVLKGRYRPYANLYGLPYGKKGSGMM' A
#
# COMPACT_ATOMS: atom_id res chain seq x y z
N VAL A 1 11.65 -8.75 3.82
CA VAL A 1 10.39 -8.01 3.93
C VAL A 1 10.28 -7.53 5.36
N ASP A 2 10.10 -6.22 5.59
CA ASP A 2 9.89 -5.65 6.92
C ASP A 2 8.40 -5.44 7.15
N LEU A 3 7.79 -6.33 7.95
CA LEU A 3 6.36 -6.31 8.24
C LEU A 3 5.95 -5.15 9.15
N ARG A 4 6.85 -4.67 10.03
CA ARG A 4 6.56 -3.55 10.93
C ARG A 4 6.44 -2.25 10.13
N TYR A 5 7.32 -2.08 9.14
CA TYR A 5 7.21 -0.98 8.20
C TYR A 5 5.93 -1.08 7.35
N LEU A 6 5.62 -2.27 6.81
CA LEU A 6 4.42 -2.46 6.01
C LEU A 6 3.14 -2.14 6.79
N ALA A 7 3.03 -2.60 8.04
CA ALA A 7 1.88 -2.32 8.90
C ALA A 7 1.65 -0.80 9.06
N LYS A 8 2.70 -0.02 9.32
CA LYS A 8 2.61 1.45 9.46
C LYS A 8 2.12 2.13 8.19
N ILE A 9 2.57 1.69 7.02
CA ILE A 9 2.20 2.33 5.74
C ILE A 9 0.83 1.88 5.20
N THR A 10 0.27 0.80 5.77
CA THR A 10 -1.09 0.29 5.49
C THR A 10 -2.13 0.76 6.50
N GLU A 11 -1.79 1.68 7.39
CA GLU A 11 -2.74 2.22 8.37
C GLU A 11 -4.00 2.78 7.70
N GLY A 12 -5.18 2.40 8.21
CA GLY A 12 -6.49 2.71 7.61
C GLY A 12 -6.93 1.80 6.46
N ALA A 13 -6.15 0.77 6.11
CA ALA A 13 -6.57 -0.27 5.18
C ALA A 13 -7.57 -1.24 5.83
N THR A 14 -8.57 -1.68 5.08
CA THR A 14 -9.47 -2.76 5.47
C THR A 14 -8.83 -4.13 5.25
N GLY A 15 -9.39 -5.20 5.82
CA GLY A 15 -8.93 -6.56 5.54
C GLY A 15 -8.99 -6.93 4.04
N ALA A 16 -9.96 -6.37 3.30
CA ALA A 16 -10.06 -6.54 1.86
C ALA A 16 -8.90 -5.84 1.11
N ASP A 17 -8.49 -4.66 1.56
CA ASP A 17 -7.35 -3.93 1.00
C ASP A 17 -6.04 -4.70 1.24
N ILE A 18 -5.84 -5.26 2.44
CA ILE A 18 -4.66 -6.10 2.75
C ILE A 18 -4.61 -7.33 1.84
N LYS A 19 -5.75 -8.00 1.63
CA LYS A 19 -5.83 -9.13 0.68
C LYS A 19 -5.43 -8.68 -0.73
N ALA A 20 -5.98 -7.57 -1.22
CA ALA A 20 -5.65 -7.04 -2.53
C ALA A 20 -4.17 -6.65 -2.66
N ILE A 21 -3.57 -6.07 -1.61
CA ILE A 21 -2.14 -5.73 -1.56
C ILE A 21 -1.27 -6.99 -1.72
N CYS A 22 -1.57 -8.06 -0.97
CA CYS A 22 -0.81 -9.31 -1.06
C CYS A 22 -0.92 -9.95 -2.45
N THR A 23 -2.13 -9.94 -3.03
CA THR A 23 -2.37 -10.42 -4.40
C THR A 23 -1.57 -9.62 -5.43
N GLU A 24 -1.62 -8.29 -5.38
CA GLU A 24 -0.87 -7.40 -6.29
C GLU A 24 0.65 -7.51 -6.11
N ALA A 25 1.14 -7.68 -4.89
CA ALA A 25 2.56 -7.90 -4.63
C ALA A 25 3.05 -9.23 -5.25
N GLY A 26 2.24 -10.28 -5.16
CA GLY A 26 2.49 -11.54 -5.88
C GLY A 26 2.52 -11.36 -7.39
N TYR A 27 1.54 -10.65 -7.96
CA TYR A 27 1.52 -10.36 -9.40
C TYR A 27 2.72 -9.53 -9.87
N ASN A 28 3.17 -8.55 -9.07
CA ASN A 28 4.36 -7.76 -9.39
C ASN A 28 5.63 -8.63 -9.45
N ALA A 29 5.76 -9.59 -8.53
CA ALA A 29 6.87 -10.54 -8.55
C ALA A 29 6.81 -11.46 -9.77
N LEU A 30 5.63 -12.03 -10.07
CA LEU A 30 5.41 -12.90 -11.23
C LEU A 30 5.69 -12.18 -12.55
N ARG A 31 5.19 -10.96 -12.74
CA ARG A 31 5.44 -10.14 -13.95
C ARG A 31 6.92 -9.82 -14.15
N ALA A 32 7.70 -9.79 -13.07
CA ALA A 32 9.14 -9.59 -13.11
C ALA A 32 9.92 -10.92 -13.21
N ASN A 33 9.26 -12.04 -13.54
CA ASN A 33 9.85 -13.39 -13.60
C ASN A 33 10.57 -13.80 -12.30
N ARG A 34 10.03 -13.41 -11.14
CA ARG A 34 10.57 -13.76 -9.82
C ARG A 34 9.61 -14.70 -9.08
N LEU A 35 10.18 -15.70 -8.40
CA LEU A 35 9.46 -16.64 -7.54
C LEU A 35 9.33 -16.15 -6.08
N ARG A 36 10.00 -15.05 -5.73
CA ARG A 36 9.97 -14.46 -4.39
C ARG A 36 9.49 -13.02 -4.43
N VAL A 37 8.53 -12.72 -3.55
CA VAL A 37 8.04 -11.36 -3.32
C VAL A 37 9.05 -10.59 -2.47
N THR A 38 9.36 -9.37 -2.90
CA THR A 38 10.29 -8.47 -2.23
C THR A 38 9.55 -7.31 -1.57
N GLN A 39 10.24 -6.54 -0.73
CA GLN A 39 9.67 -5.34 -0.11
C GLN A 39 9.13 -4.35 -1.15
N LYS A 40 9.83 -4.21 -2.29
CA LYS A 40 9.46 -3.28 -3.36
C LYS A 40 8.11 -3.64 -3.98
N ASP A 41 7.79 -4.93 -4.09
CA ASP A 41 6.52 -5.39 -4.65
C ASP A 41 5.35 -4.99 -3.76
N PHE A 42 5.51 -5.11 -2.44
CA PHE A 42 4.53 -4.65 -1.45
C PHE A 42 4.36 -3.14 -1.49
N ILE A 43 5.45 -2.37 -1.53
CA ILE A 43 5.38 -0.90 -1.61
C ILE A 43 4.60 -0.47 -2.86
N ASN A 44 4.89 -1.07 -4.01
CA ASN A 44 4.18 -0.79 -5.26
C ASN A 44 2.70 -1.19 -5.19
N ALA A 45 2.39 -2.35 -4.62
CA ALA A 45 1.02 -2.82 -4.43
C ALA A 45 0.21 -1.91 -3.50
N ILE A 46 0.81 -1.46 -2.38
CA ILE A 46 0.19 -0.53 -1.42
C ILE A 46 -0.12 0.81 -2.10
N ASN A 47 0.83 1.34 -2.86
CA ASN A 47 0.63 2.58 -3.61
C ASN A 47 -0.48 2.45 -4.67
N LYS A 48 -0.65 1.27 -5.27
CA LYS A 48 -1.69 0.99 -6.24
C LYS A 48 -3.07 0.83 -5.59
N VAL A 49 -3.20 -0.06 -4.61
CA VAL A 49 -4.48 -0.44 -3.98
C VAL A 49 -5.07 0.73 -3.18
N LEU A 50 -4.24 1.43 -2.43
CA LEU A 50 -4.68 2.52 -1.56
C LEU A 50 -4.53 3.90 -2.22
N LYS A 51 -4.43 3.95 -3.56
CA LYS A 51 -4.33 5.21 -4.33
C LYS A 51 -5.59 6.04 -4.15
N GLY A 52 -5.45 7.31 -3.78
CA GLY A 52 -6.58 8.24 -3.65
C GLY A 52 -7.49 7.99 -2.44
N ARG A 53 -7.18 7.02 -1.58
CA ARG A 53 -7.89 6.84 -0.31
C ARG A 53 -7.38 7.80 0.75
N TYR A 54 -8.29 8.33 1.55
CA TYR A 54 -7.96 9.11 2.73
C TYR A 54 -7.30 8.20 3.77
N ARG A 55 -6.07 8.53 4.16
CA ARG A 55 -5.31 7.82 5.20
C ARG A 55 -5.07 8.77 6.37
N PRO A 56 -5.93 8.80 7.40
CA PRO A 56 -5.89 9.82 8.45
C PRO A 56 -4.55 9.86 9.21
N TYR A 57 -3.91 8.70 9.38
CA TYR A 57 -2.71 8.54 10.24
C TYR A 57 -1.38 8.43 9.47
N ALA A 58 -1.40 8.46 8.13
CA ALA A 58 -0.18 8.29 7.31
C ALA A 58 0.88 9.39 7.58
N ASN A 59 0.43 10.60 7.93
CA ASN A 59 1.32 11.74 8.20
C ASN A 59 2.12 11.59 9.50
N LEU A 60 1.58 10.87 10.48
CA LEU A 60 2.28 10.61 11.76
C LEU A 60 3.55 9.79 11.56
N TYR A 61 3.66 9.10 10.42
CA TYR A 61 4.81 8.31 10.03
C TYR A 61 5.61 8.93 8.88
N GLY A 62 5.36 10.20 8.52
CA GLY A 62 6.09 10.91 7.46
C GLY A 62 5.83 10.39 6.05
N LEU A 63 4.70 9.71 5.81
CA LEU A 63 4.37 9.13 4.51
C LEU A 63 3.53 10.10 3.68
N PRO A 64 3.75 10.18 2.36
CA PRO A 64 3.02 11.10 1.50
C PRO A 64 1.51 10.79 1.52
N TYR A 65 0.70 11.78 1.90
CA TYR A 65 -0.75 11.73 1.80
C TYR A 65 -1.19 11.45 0.35
N GLY A 66 -2.13 10.51 0.16
CA GLY A 66 -3.03 10.58 -0.97
C GLY A 66 -3.84 11.87 -0.85
N LYS A 67 -3.82 12.72 -1.88
CA LYS A 67 -4.43 14.06 -1.89
C LYS A 67 -5.79 14.07 -1.17
N LYS A 68 -5.97 14.96 -0.18
CA LYS A 68 -7.33 15.38 0.25
C LYS A 68 -8.05 15.79 -1.04
N GLY A 69 -9.17 15.12 -1.34
CA GLY A 69 -10.00 15.50 -2.47
C GLY A 69 -10.32 16.99 -2.39
N SER A 70 -9.98 17.72 -3.45
CA SER A 70 -10.69 18.93 -3.83
C SER A 70 -12.15 18.53 -4.06
N GLY A 71 -13.08 18.96 -3.21
CA GLY A 71 -14.51 18.67 -3.40
C GLY A 71 -15.30 18.43 -2.13
N MET A 72 -14.96 19.10 -1.03
CA MET A 72 -15.87 19.25 0.10
C MET A 72 -16.06 20.74 0.35
N MET A 73 -16.82 21.35 -0.56
CA MET A 73 -17.61 22.57 -0.41
C MET A 73 -18.96 22.30 -1.07
#